data_AF-A0A1U7PY79-F1
#
_entry.id   AF-A0A1U7PY79-F1
#
_cell.length_a   1.000
_cell.length_b   1.000
_cell.length_c   1.000
_cell.angle_alpha   90.00
_cell.angle_beta   90.00
_cell.angle_gamma   90.00
#
_symmetry.space_group_name_H-M   'P 1'
#
loop_
_entity.id
_entity.type
_entity.pdbx_description
1 polymer ?
#
loop_
_entity_poly.entity_id
_entity_poly.type
_entity_poly.pdbx_seq_one_letter_code
_entity_poly.pdbx_strand_id
1 'polypeptide(L)'
;MALKKRINIDNATSFKLEYFEGGSELKEKIFNSYKAMEQFHKRQSDFMYLDINRYALVDKTWHKFIQLRSPFVFEKEIEFINRVFNEKFEVENLQNSNNEEKNLQK
;
A
#
# COMPACT_ATOMS: atom_id res chain seq x y z
N MET A 1 18.54 -9.10 -6.36
CA MET A 1 17.20 -9.02 -6.99
C MET A 1 17.23 -7.90 -8.03
N ALA A 2 16.74 -8.12 -9.25
CA ALA A 2 16.78 -7.12 -10.34
C ALA A 2 15.56 -6.19 -10.28
N LEU A 3 15.75 -4.90 -10.58
CA LEU A 3 14.68 -3.91 -10.69
C LEU A 3 13.63 -4.40 -11.71
N LYS A 4 12.40 -4.69 -11.27
CA LYS A 4 11.35 -5.38 -12.05
C LYS A 4 10.71 -4.57 -13.19
N LYS A 5 11.39 -3.54 -13.74
CA LYS A 5 10.94 -2.59 -14.79
C LYS A 5 10.33 -1.30 -14.20
N ARG A 6 10.68 -0.15 -14.79
CA ARG A 6 10.03 1.14 -14.54
C ARG A 6 8.78 1.23 -15.42
N ILE A 7 7.65 1.61 -14.84
CA ILE A 7 6.39 1.84 -15.55
C ILE A 7 6.24 3.34 -15.77
N ASN A 8 5.91 3.76 -16.99
CA ASN A 8 5.53 5.15 -17.22
C ASN A 8 4.09 5.36 -16.75
N ILE A 9 3.95 5.94 -15.57
CA ILE A 9 2.64 6.16 -14.94
C ILE A 9 1.82 7.26 -15.64
N ASP A 10 2.46 8.10 -16.46
CA ASP A 10 1.78 9.16 -17.22
C ASP A 10 0.84 8.58 -18.28
N ASN A 11 1.11 7.35 -18.73
CA ASN A 11 0.26 6.63 -19.67
C ASN A 11 -0.87 5.84 -18.97
N ALA A 12 -0.99 5.93 -17.65
CA ALA A 12 -1.99 5.19 -16.92
C ALA A 12 -3.39 5.81 -17.09
N THR A 13 -4.35 4.98 -17.49
CA THR A 13 -5.74 5.41 -17.71
C THR A 13 -6.61 5.28 -16.46
N SER A 14 -6.24 4.38 -15.55
CA SER A 14 -6.94 4.13 -14.29
C SER A 14 -5.97 3.74 -13.19
N PHE A 15 -6.40 3.95 -11.95
CA PHE A 15 -5.64 3.63 -10.74
C PHE A 15 -6.51 2.81 -9.81
N LYS A 16 -5.96 1.77 -9.18
CA LYS A 16 -6.66 0.92 -8.23
C LYS A 16 -5.94 0.93 -6.88
N LEU A 17 -6.71 1.03 -5.81
CA LEU A 17 -6.25 0.97 -4.43
C LEU A 17 -6.92 -0.21 -3.73
N GLU A 18 -6.12 -1.09 -3.13
CA GLU A 18 -6.57 -2.17 -2.25
C GLU A 18 -6.23 -1.79 -0.80
N TYR A 19 -7.22 -1.81 0.08
CA TYR A 19 -7.09 -1.36 1.46
C TYR A 19 -8.03 -2.11 2.41
N PHE A 20 -7.69 -2.13 3.70
CA PHE A 20 -8.60 -2.52 4.78
C PHE A 20 -9.19 -1.29 5.45
N GLU A 21 -10.41 -1.40 5.95
CA GLU A 21 -11.10 -0.36 6.71
C GLU A 21 -12.02 -1.03 7.74
N GLY A 22 -11.71 -0.86 9.03
CA GLY A 22 -12.58 -1.31 10.14
C GLY A 22 -12.66 -2.84 10.35
N GLY A 23 -11.75 -3.63 9.79
CA GLY A 23 -11.76 -5.08 9.96
C GLY A 23 -10.90 -5.83 8.94
N SER A 24 -11.30 -7.07 8.66
CA SER A 24 -10.52 -8.01 7.84
C SER A 24 -10.86 -8.04 6.35
N GLU A 25 -11.80 -7.20 5.91
CA GLU A 25 -12.30 -7.23 4.55
C GLU A 25 -11.45 -6.36 3.62
N LEU A 26 -10.88 -7.01 2.59
CA LEU A 26 -10.11 -6.30 1.57
C LEU A 26 -11.07 -5.52 0.66
N LYS A 27 -11.04 -4.21 0.76
CA LYS A 27 -11.78 -3.30 -0.11
C LYS A 27 -10.90 -2.89 -1.28
N GLU A 28 -11.51 -2.74 -2.45
CA GLU A 28 -10.85 -2.16 -3.61
C GLU A 28 -11.63 -0.95 -4.15
N LYS A 29 -10.89 0.02 -4.68
CA LYS A 29 -11.48 1.20 -5.31
C LYS A 29 -10.67 1.63 -6.53
N ILE A 30 -11.38 1.90 -7.62
CA ILE A 30 -10.81 2.36 -8.89
C ILE A 30 -11.03 3.87 -9.02
N PHE A 31 -10.01 4.56 -9.53
CA PHE A 31 -9.96 6.00 -9.72
C PHE A 31 -9.51 6.32 -11.15
N ASN A 32 -10.03 7.41 -11.70
CA ASN A 32 -9.67 7.88 -13.04
C ASN A 32 -8.35 8.67 -13.06
N SER A 33 -7.77 8.99 -11.90
CA SER A 33 -6.49 9.68 -11.81
C SER A 33 -5.74 9.34 -10.53
N TYR A 34 -4.41 9.42 -10.59
CA TYR A 34 -3.55 9.24 -9.44
C TYR A 34 -3.87 10.24 -8.32
N LYS A 35 -4.10 11.50 -8.68
CA LYS A 35 -4.44 12.57 -7.73
C LYS A 35 -5.71 12.25 -6.93
N ALA A 36 -6.74 11.71 -7.57
CA ALA A 36 -7.98 11.34 -6.90
C ALA A 36 -7.78 10.19 -5.90
N MET A 37 -6.96 9.20 -6.26
CA MET A 37 -6.56 8.11 -5.37
C MET A 37 -5.80 8.64 -4.15
N GLU A 38 -4.80 9.51 -4.36
CA GLU A 38 -4.02 10.13 -3.28
C GLU A 38 -4.89 10.97 -2.35
N GLN A 39 -5.82 11.75 -2.89
CA GLN A 39 -6.75 12.53 -2.07
C GLN A 39 -7.69 11.62 -1.26
N PHE A 40 -8.14 10.50 -1.84
CA PHE A 40 -8.92 9.52 -1.10
C PHE A 40 -8.11 8.93 0.05
N HIS A 41 -6.88 8.48 -0.22
CA HIS A 41 -5.98 7.92 0.77
C HIS A 41 -5.66 8.92 1.90
N LYS A 42 -5.33 10.17 1.56
CA LYS A 42 -5.02 11.23 2.54
C LYS A 42 -6.20 11.65 3.42
N ARG A 43 -7.44 11.42 2.97
CA ARG A 43 -8.65 11.71 3.76
C ARG A 43 -9.00 10.61 4.74
N GLN A 44 -8.34 9.45 4.65
CA GLN A 44 -8.59 8.36 5.59
C GLN A 44 -8.00 8.75 6.95
N SER A 45 -8.88 8.95 7.91
CA SER A 45 -8.54 9.26 9.30
C SER A 45 -8.80 8.09 10.25
N ASP A 46 -9.38 7.00 9.74
CA ASP A 46 -9.63 5.80 10.53
C ASP A 46 -8.31 5.14 10.90
N PHE A 47 -8.11 4.87 12.19
CA PHE A 47 -6.92 4.20 12.69
C PHE A 47 -6.78 2.78 12.12
N MET A 48 -7.90 2.13 11.81
CA MET A 48 -7.93 0.78 11.23
C MET A 48 -7.77 0.79 9.71
N TYR A 49 -7.59 1.95 9.09
CA TYR A 49 -7.33 2.03 7.66
C TYR A 49 -5.90 1.59 7.35
N LEU A 50 -5.76 0.61 6.45
CA LEU A 50 -4.47 0.14 5.99
C LEU A 50 -4.45 0.01 4.47
N ASP A 51 -3.59 0.81 3.84
CA ASP A 51 -3.30 0.71 2.40
C ASP A 51 -2.34 -0.45 2.14
N ILE A 52 -2.73 -1.36 1.23
CA ILE A 52 -2.00 -2.60 0.95
C ILE A 52 -1.30 -2.53 -0.40
N ASN A 53 -2.06 -2.33 -1.48
CA ASN A 53 -1.54 -2.35 -2.83
C ASN A 53 -2.10 -1.22 -3.67
N ARG A 54 -1.23 -0.65 -4.50
CA ARG A 54 -1.57 0.36 -5.51
C ARG A 54 -1.26 -0.17 -6.89
N TYR A 55 -2.19 0.03 -7.83
CA TYR A 55 -2.03 -0.39 -9.22
C TYR A 55 -2.34 0.74 -10.19
N ALA A 56 -1.63 0.74 -11.31
CA ALA A 56 -1.86 1.62 -12.45
C ALA A 56 -2.21 0.76 -13.67
N LEU A 57 -3.25 1.14 -14.40
CA LEU A 57 -3.65 0.49 -15.64
C LEU A 57 -2.90 1.15 -16.79
N VAL A 58 -1.88 0.47 -17.32
CA VAL A 58 -1.07 0.93 -18.45
C VAL A 58 -1.16 -0.13 -19.54
N ASP A 59 -1.40 0.29 -20.80
CA ASP A 59 -1.52 -0.63 -21.94
C ASP A 59 -2.50 -1.80 -21.67
N LYS A 60 -3.65 -1.49 -21.04
CA LYS A 60 -4.70 -2.45 -20.65
C LYS A 60 -4.27 -3.50 -19.62
N THR A 61 -3.11 -3.34 -18.99
CA THR A 61 -2.57 -4.25 -17.97
C THR A 61 -2.42 -3.52 -16.64
N TRP A 62 -2.87 -4.17 -15.55
CA TRP A 62 -2.68 -3.63 -14.20
C TRP A 62 -1.27 -3.90 -13.72
N HIS A 63 -0.56 -2.84 -13.36
CA HIS A 63 0.78 -2.90 -12.82
C HIS A 63 0.81 -2.39 -11.38
N LYS A 64 1.27 -3.23 -10.45
CA LYS A 64 1.52 -2.81 -9.06
C LYS A 64 2.65 -1.78 -9.05
N PHE A 65 2.45 -0.67 -8.35
CA PHE A 65 3.47 0.36 -8.20
C PHE A 65 3.54 0.80 -6.74
N ILE A 66 4.64 1.47 -6.40
CA ILE A 66 4.80 2.11 -5.10
C ILE A 66 5.31 3.54 -5.31
N GLN A 67 4.93 4.44 -4.42
CA GLN A 67 5.55 5.74 -4.35
C GLN A 67 6.85 5.64 -3.55
N LEU A 68 7.97 6.03 -4.15
CA LEU A 68 9.24 6.11 -3.44
C LEU A 68 9.22 7.30 -2.48
N ARG A 69 9.68 7.08 -1.25
CA ARG A 69 9.80 8.12 -0.22
C ARG A 69 10.94 9.10 -0.51
N SER A 70 11.95 8.64 -1.24
CA SER A 70 13.16 9.38 -1.59
C SER A 70 13.49 9.18 -3.06
N PRO A 71 14.00 10.23 -3.76
CA PRO A 71 14.54 10.08 -5.10
C PRO A 71 15.84 9.25 -5.12
N PHE A 72 16.54 9.20 -4.00
CA PHE A 72 17.72 8.35 -3.80
C PHE A 72 17.30 7.02 -3.18
N VAL A 73 17.79 5.93 -3.75
CA VAL A 73 17.52 4.58 -3.27
C VAL A 73 18.69 4.15 -2.41
N PHE A 74 18.52 4.18 -1.08
CA PHE A 74 19.47 3.53 -0.16
C PHE A 74 19.04 2.08 0.08
N GLU A 75 19.89 1.32 0.75
CA GLU A 75 19.64 -0.10 1.04
C GLU A 75 18.31 -0.33 1.78
N LYS A 76 17.98 0.54 2.75
CA LYS A 76 16.69 0.50 3.47
C LYS A 76 15.48 0.68 2.54
N GLU A 77 15.59 1.51 1.51
CA GLU A 77 14.54 1.67 0.50
C GLU A 77 14.40 0.42 -0.37
N ILE A 78 15.51 -0.26 -0.69
CA ILE A 78 15.49 -1.54 -1.43
C ILE A 78 14.79 -2.61 -0.59
N GLU A 79 15.13 -2.72 0.68
CA GLU A 79 14.45 -3.62 1.62
C GLU A 79 12.95 -3.33 1.69
N PHE A 80 12.57 -2.06 1.82
CA PHE A 80 11.18 -1.63 1.82
C PHE A 80 10.46 -1.98 0.51
N ILE A 81 11.06 -1.69 -0.65
CA ILE A 81 10.53 -2.05 -1.97
C ILE A 81 10.27 -3.57 -2.01
N ASN A 82 11.29 -4.37 -1.66
CA ASN A 82 11.21 -5.83 -1.72
C ASN A 82 10.13 -6.36 -0.79
N ARG A 83 10.04 -5.81 0.42
CA ARG A 83 9.01 -6.13 1.39
C ARG A 83 7.62 -5.90 0.80
N VAL A 84 7.34 -4.70 0.29
CA VAL A 84 6.02 -4.35 -0.27
C VAL A 84 5.64 -5.21 -1.48
N PHE A 85 6.58 -5.57 -2.35
CA PHE A 85 6.27 -6.38 -3.54
C PHE A 85 6.20 -7.89 -3.29
N ASN A 86 6.85 -8.41 -2.24
CA ASN A 86 6.92 -9.85 -1.97
C ASN A 86 6.08 -10.31 -0.77
N GLU A 87 5.83 -9.45 0.22
CA GLU A 87 4.97 -9.81 1.35
C GLU A 87 3.51 -9.98 0.88
N LYS A 88 2.92 -11.12 1.25
CA LYS A 88 1.47 -11.29 1.25
C LYS A 88 0.97 -10.72 2.57
N PHE A 89 0.24 -9.62 2.51
CA PHE A 89 -0.45 -9.10 3.69
C PHE A 89 -1.63 -10.02 4.00
N GLU A 90 -1.42 -10.99 4.89
CA GLU A 90 -2.48 -11.81 5.46
C GLU A 90 -3.05 -11.10 6.69
N VAL A 91 -4.37 -11.04 6.74
CA VAL A 91 -5.14 -10.20 7.66
C VAL A 91 -5.08 -10.69 9.12
N GLU A 92 -4.66 -11.93 9.33
CA GLU A 92 -4.71 -12.58 10.65
C GLU A 92 -3.88 -11.89 11.74
N ASN A 93 -2.95 -10.98 11.41
CA ASN A 93 -1.97 -10.47 12.39
C ASN A 93 -2.02 -8.98 12.71
N LEU A 94 -3.05 -8.22 12.28
CA LEU A 94 -3.19 -6.82 12.71
C LEU A 94 -3.78 -6.70 14.13
N GLN A 95 -4.56 -7.68 14.58
CA GLN A 95 -5.18 -7.70 15.92
C GLN A 95 -4.47 -8.59 16.94
N ASN A 96 -3.52 -9.43 16.53
CA ASN A 96 -2.79 -10.35 17.43
C ASN A 96 -1.58 -9.71 18.12
N SER A 97 -1.40 -8.39 18.03
CA SER A 97 -0.48 -7.71 18.94
C SER A 97 -1.11 -7.75 20.34
N ASN A 98 -0.64 -8.69 21.17
CA ASN A 98 -0.94 -8.68 22.60
C ASN A 98 -0.64 -7.26 23.11
N ASN A 99 -1.65 -6.54 23.58
CA ASN A 99 -1.42 -5.31 24.32
C ASN A 99 -0.47 -5.65 25.47
N GLU A 100 0.73 -5.10 25.46
CA GLU A 100 1.67 -5.11 26.59
C GLU A 100 1.17 -4.19 27.75
N GLU A 101 -0.14 -3.99 27.88
CA GLU A 101 -0.77 -3.33 29.04
C GLU A 101 -1.11 -4.35 30.14
N LYS A 102 -0.19 -5.26 30.44
CA LYS A 102 -0.22 -6.02 31.70
C LYS A 102 1.04 -5.70 32.47
N ASN A 103 0.87 -4.95 33.57
CA ASN A 103 1.73 -4.83 34.75
C ASN A 103 2.21 -3.42 35.12
N LEU A 104 1.31 -2.44 35.23
CA LEU A 104 1.57 -1.25 36.05
C LEU A 104 0.33 -0.86 36.86
N GLN A 105 -0.16 -1.78 37.69
CA GLN A 105 -0.95 -1.41 38.87
C GLN A 105 -0.38 -2.20 40.05
N LYS A 106 0.47 -1.53 40.84
CA LYS A 106 0.84 -1.92 42.20
C LYS A 106 -0.02 -1.12 43.17
#